data_AF-A0A923Q4L7-F1
#
_entry.id   AF-A0A923Q4L7-F1
#
_cell.length_a   1.000
_cell.length_b   1.000
_cell.length_c   1.000
_cell.angle_alpha   90.00
_cell.angle_beta   90.00
_cell.angle_gamma   90.00
#
_symmetry.space_group_name_H-M   'P 1'
#
loop_
_entity.id
_entity.type
_entity.pdbx_description
1 polymer ?
#
loop_
_entity_poly.entity_id
_entity_poly.type
_entity_poly.pdbx_seq_one_letter_code
_entity_poly.pdbx_strand_id
1 'polypeptide(L)'
;MAVDAYRAALHGEVVETDLSAFDRTGASVHSVALLDHPVGNGIGYGPDAEAARTSAYGELVEWTRSHAVLSAAAPRTASYAALLASGEPVQDPRTLCLEAGSTYDDQRPLQWLQARRLRDDAPVWVPVELLASRPVDLASRDGLTTVITNGLGAGLDADRALSHALLELLQRDGNGLVFRALDRGVVVDLDGLTDPAAVQ
;
A
#
# COMPACT_ATOMS: atom_id res chain seq x y z
N MET A 1 8.04 -16.32 -15.26
CA MET A 1 8.22 -16.20 -13.80
C MET A 1 7.49 -14.96 -13.29
N ALA A 2 7.27 -14.78 -11.98
CA ALA A 2 6.53 -13.62 -11.44
C ALA A 2 7.18 -12.28 -11.82
N VAL A 3 8.51 -12.21 -11.77
CA VAL A 3 9.27 -11.02 -12.19
C VAL A 3 8.96 -10.63 -13.64
N ASP A 4 8.88 -11.59 -14.56
CA ASP A 4 8.60 -11.28 -15.98
C ASP A 4 7.23 -10.65 -16.14
N ALA A 5 6.24 -11.14 -15.40
CA ALA A 5 4.88 -10.60 -15.42
C ALA A 5 4.84 -9.18 -14.83
N TYR A 6 5.53 -8.95 -13.71
CA TYR A 6 5.66 -7.61 -13.12
C TYR A 6 6.41 -6.65 -14.03
N ARG A 7 7.51 -7.08 -14.64
CA ARG A 7 8.25 -6.24 -15.59
C ARG A 7 7.40 -5.90 -16.81
N ALA A 8 6.65 -6.85 -17.36
CA ALA A 8 5.74 -6.63 -18.48
C ALA A 8 4.59 -5.66 -18.13
N ALA A 9 4.27 -5.50 -16.85
CA ALA A 9 3.28 -4.55 -16.38
C ALA A 9 3.81 -3.10 -16.30
N LEU A 10 5.12 -2.89 -16.39
CA LEU A 10 5.75 -1.58 -16.34
C LEU A 10 6.02 -1.04 -17.73
N HIS A 11 5.92 0.28 -17.89
CA HIS A 11 6.25 0.97 -19.13
C HIS A 11 7.41 1.93 -18.86
N GLY A 12 8.54 1.69 -19.53
CA GLY A 12 9.74 2.53 -19.42
C GLY A 12 11.02 1.77 -19.09
N GLU A 13 12.09 2.53 -18.92
CA GLU A 13 13.38 2.11 -18.47
C GLU A 13 13.34 1.76 -16.99
N VAL A 14 13.65 0.51 -16.69
CA VAL A 14 13.79 0.02 -15.32
C VAL A 14 15.23 -0.41 -15.11
N VAL A 15 15.83 0.10 -14.04
CA VAL A 15 17.16 -0.26 -13.56
C VAL A 15 17.00 -1.15 -12.34
N GLU A 16 17.86 -2.16 -12.24
CA GLU A 16 17.87 -3.13 -11.15
C GLU A 16 19.24 -3.12 -10.49
N THR A 17 19.28 -3.37 -9.18
CA THR A 17 20.52 -3.43 -8.41
C THR A 17 20.37 -4.44 -7.29
N ASP A 18 21.23 -5.45 -7.29
CA ASP A 18 21.42 -6.33 -6.14
C ASP A 18 22.15 -5.56 -5.03
N LEU A 19 21.51 -5.45 -3.88
CA LEU A 19 22.01 -4.71 -2.73
C LEU A 19 22.67 -5.60 -1.68
N SER A 20 22.70 -6.92 -1.88
CA SER A 20 23.18 -7.89 -0.89
C SER A 20 24.65 -7.64 -0.49
N ALA A 21 25.46 -7.11 -1.42
CA ALA A 21 26.87 -6.77 -1.15
C ALA A 21 27.08 -5.54 -0.24
N PHE A 22 26.04 -4.74 0.02
CA PHE A 22 26.11 -3.58 0.91
C PHE A 22 25.85 -3.95 2.37
N ASP A 23 25.45 -5.20 2.64
CA ASP A 23 25.10 -5.68 3.97
C ASP A 23 26.12 -6.69 4.53
N ARG A 24 26.09 -6.90 5.84
CA ARG A 24 26.89 -7.90 6.57
C ARG A 24 26.04 -9.03 7.16
N THR A 25 24.70 -8.94 7.11
CA THR A 25 23.82 -9.97 7.69
C THR A 25 23.64 -11.18 6.76
N GLY A 26 23.94 -11.03 5.47
CA GLY A 26 23.70 -12.05 4.45
C GLY A 26 22.28 -12.03 3.88
N ALA A 27 21.45 -11.07 4.30
CA ALA A 27 20.09 -10.90 3.77
C ALA A 27 20.11 -10.60 2.26
N SER A 28 19.23 -11.28 1.52
CA SER A 28 19.02 -10.99 0.10
C SER A 28 18.16 -9.73 -0.04
N VAL A 29 18.72 -8.69 -0.64
CA VAL A 29 18.04 -7.40 -0.85
C VAL A 29 18.21 -6.96 -2.29
N HIS A 30 17.13 -6.52 -2.92
CA HIS A 30 17.14 -6.09 -4.31
C HIS A 30 16.41 -4.75 -4.46
N SER A 31 16.94 -3.86 -5.28
CA SER A 31 16.30 -2.59 -5.62
C SER A 31 15.95 -2.58 -7.10
N VAL A 32 14.76 -2.06 -7.42
CA VAL A 32 14.34 -1.77 -8.79
C VAL A 32 13.85 -0.32 -8.86
N ALA A 33 14.15 0.36 -9.95
CA ALA A 33 13.73 1.75 -10.17
C ALA A 33 13.23 1.94 -11.60
N LEU A 34 12.02 2.48 -11.75
CA LEU A 34 11.48 2.98 -13.01
C LEU A 34 11.92 4.44 -13.17
N LEU A 35 12.65 4.73 -14.26
CA LEU A 35 13.22 6.05 -14.52
C LEU A 35 12.29 6.98 -15.31
N ASP A 36 11.33 6.40 -16.04
CA ASP A 36 10.29 7.15 -16.74
C ASP A 36 9.14 7.57 -15.82
N HIS A 37 8.32 8.52 -16.25
CA HIS A 37 7.16 8.97 -15.48
C HIS A 37 6.06 7.88 -15.42
N PRO A 38 5.49 7.59 -14.23
CA PRO A 38 5.88 8.14 -12.94
C PRO A 38 7.21 7.52 -12.45
N VAL A 39 8.13 8.36 -11.98
CA VAL A 39 9.41 7.88 -11.44
C VAL A 39 9.17 7.22 -10.10
N GLY A 40 9.79 6.08 -9.87
CA GLY A 40 9.88 5.55 -8.51
C GLY A 40 10.54 4.18 -8.46
N ASN A 41 10.53 3.62 -7.26
CA ASN A 41 11.32 2.44 -6.94
C ASN A 41 10.51 1.41 -6.14
N GLY A 42 11.10 0.23 -5.99
CA GLY A 42 10.72 -0.80 -5.02
C GLY A 42 11.99 -1.43 -4.45
N ILE A 43 11.95 -1.81 -3.17
CA ILE A 43 13.03 -2.46 -2.44
C ILE A 43 12.48 -3.76 -1.87
N GLY A 44 12.94 -4.86 -2.44
CA GLY A 44 12.51 -6.19 -2.05
C GLY A 44 13.53 -6.90 -1.18
N TYR A 45 13.01 -7.78 -0.34
CA TYR A 45 13.75 -8.69 0.51
C TYR A 45 13.16 -10.09 0.39
N GLY A 46 13.96 -11.11 0.69
CA GLY A 46 13.52 -12.49 0.62
C GLY A 46 14.56 -13.48 1.13
N PRO A 47 14.19 -14.77 1.22
CA PRO A 47 15.11 -15.83 1.63
C PRO A 47 16.23 -16.07 0.62
N ASP A 48 16.04 -15.67 -0.64
CA ASP A 48 17.04 -15.75 -1.70
C ASP A 48 16.95 -14.54 -2.65
N ALA A 49 17.91 -14.46 -3.57
CA ALA A 49 18.02 -13.37 -4.53
C ALA A 49 16.82 -13.27 -5.48
N GLU A 50 16.19 -14.39 -5.84
CA GLU A 50 15.03 -14.41 -6.73
C GLU A 50 13.78 -13.89 -6.03
N ALA A 51 13.56 -14.31 -4.78
CA ALA A 51 12.48 -13.83 -3.93
C ALA A 51 12.62 -12.33 -3.64
N ALA A 52 13.82 -11.87 -3.28
CA ALA A 52 14.10 -10.45 -3.07
C ALA A 52 13.84 -9.62 -4.34
N ARG A 53 14.28 -10.11 -5.50
CA ARG A 53 14.02 -9.46 -6.79
C ARG A 53 12.52 -9.44 -7.14
N THR A 54 11.80 -10.54 -6.88
CA THR A 54 10.34 -10.61 -7.07
C THR A 54 9.61 -9.62 -6.18
N SER A 55 9.99 -9.53 -4.91
CA SER A 55 9.44 -8.57 -3.95
C SER A 55 9.67 -7.13 -4.40
N ALA A 56 10.86 -6.78 -4.89
CA ALA A 56 11.19 -5.43 -5.34
C ALA A 56 10.32 -5.01 -6.53
N TYR A 57 10.13 -5.91 -7.50
CA TYR A 57 9.23 -5.68 -8.63
C TYR A 57 7.76 -5.59 -8.20
N GLY A 58 7.34 -6.41 -7.22
CA GLY A 58 5.99 -6.35 -6.65
C GLY A 58 5.67 -4.97 -6.09
N GLU A 59 6.55 -4.44 -5.22
CA GLU A 59 6.40 -3.10 -4.64
C GLU A 59 6.36 -2.02 -5.73
N LEU A 60 7.26 -2.08 -6.72
CA LEU A 60 7.28 -1.12 -7.82
C LEU A 60 5.94 -1.14 -8.59
N VAL A 61 5.40 -2.32 -8.88
CA VAL A 61 4.11 -2.51 -9.59
C VAL A 61 2.93 -2.00 -8.77
N GLU A 62 2.90 -2.24 -7.45
CA GLU A 62 1.81 -1.80 -6.56
C GLU A 62 1.50 -0.32 -6.72
N TRP A 63 2.53 0.52 -6.51
CA TRP A 63 2.31 1.95 -6.54
C TRP A 63 2.19 2.48 -7.98
N THR A 64 2.92 1.95 -8.98
CA THR A 64 2.76 2.42 -10.38
C THR A 64 1.37 2.12 -10.92
N ARG A 65 0.81 0.95 -10.60
CA ARG A 65 -0.56 0.61 -10.99
C ARG A 65 -1.59 1.44 -10.24
N SER A 66 -1.39 1.66 -8.94
CA SER A 66 -2.22 2.59 -8.16
C SER A 66 -2.22 3.99 -8.80
N HIS A 67 -1.04 4.54 -9.08
CA HIS A 67 -0.88 5.83 -9.75
C HIS A 67 -1.60 5.88 -11.12
N ALA A 68 -1.46 4.84 -11.95
CA ALA A 68 -2.10 4.81 -13.26
C ALA A 68 -3.63 4.85 -13.17
N VAL A 69 -4.22 4.14 -12.20
CA VAL A 69 -5.67 4.14 -11.96
C VAL A 69 -6.12 5.51 -11.46
N LEU A 70 -5.42 6.09 -10.48
CA LEU A 70 -5.81 7.36 -9.88
C LEU A 70 -5.64 8.55 -10.83
N SER A 71 -4.55 8.59 -11.59
CA SER A 71 -4.30 9.64 -12.59
C SER A 71 -5.32 9.65 -13.73
N ALA A 72 -5.98 8.52 -13.98
CA ALA A 72 -7.06 8.40 -14.96
C ALA A 72 -8.47 8.61 -14.36
N ALA A 73 -8.58 8.66 -13.04
CA ALA A 73 -9.86 8.78 -12.35
C ALA A 73 -10.36 10.23 -12.32
N ALA A 74 -11.68 10.39 -12.20
CA ALA A 74 -12.33 11.68 -12.01
C ALA A 74 -13.02 11.70 -10.63
N PRO A 75 -12.36 12.22 -9.58
CA PRO A 75 -12.95 12.30 -8.25
C PRO A 75 -14.19 13.19 -8.22
N ARG A 76 -15.18 12.81 -7.41
CA ARG A 76 -16.32 13.65 -7.09
C ARG A 76 -15.95 14.55 -5.92
N THR A 77 -16.11 15.86 -6.07
CA THR A 77 -15.98 16.81 -4.95
C THR A 77 -17.33 16.96 -4.24
N ALA A 78 -17.40 16.61 -2.96
CA ALA A 78 -18.60 16.73 -2.14
C ALA A 78 -18.24 16.72 -0.65
N SER A 79 -19.15 17.19 0.20
CA SER A 79 -19.04 16.99 1.65
C SER A 79 -19.59 15.62 2.06
N TYR A 80 -19.17 15.10 3.20
CA TYR A 80 -19.71 13.84 3.73
C TYR A 80 -21.22 13.93 3.97
N ALA A 81 -21.70 15.04 4.53
CA ALA A 81 -23.13 15.27 4.74
C ALA A 81 -23.93 15.22 3.41
N ALA A 82 -23.37 15.77 2.33
CA ALA A 82 -24.05 15.77 1.02
C ALA A 82 -24.11 14.36 0.40
N LEU A 83 -23.05 13.55 0.53
CA LEU A 83 -23.06 12.16 0.07
C LEU A 83 -23.97 11.29 0.93
N LEU A 84 -23.99 11.49 2.25
CA LEU A 84 -24.91 10.78 3.12
C LEU A 84 -26.38 11.09 2.77
N ALA A 85 -26.68 12.35 2.45
CA ALA A 85 -28.01 12.78 2.04
C ALA A 85 -28.46 12.22 0.68
N SER A 86 -27.53 11.81 -0.21
CA SER A 86 -27.90 11.15 -1.47
C SER A 86 -28.34 9.69 -1.27
N GLY A 87 -28.11 9.12 -0.08
CA GLY A 87 -28.40 7.72 0.23
C GLY A 87 -27.40 6.72 -0.35
N GLU A 88 -26.33 7.21 -0.99
CA GLU A 88 -25.26 6.37 -1.52
C GLU A 88 -24.36 5.87 -0.38
N PRO A 89 -23.87 4.61 -0.41
CA PRO A 89 -22.93 4.13 0.59
C PRO A 89 -21.65 4.99 0.59
N VAL A 90 -21.29 5.52 1.75
CA VAL A 90 -20.12 6.38 1.93
C VAL A 90 -19.37 5.98 3.20
N GLN A 91 -18.05 5.95 3.12
CA GLN A 91 -17.18 5.71 4.27
C GLN A 91 -17.18 6.95 5.18
N ASP A 92 -17.53 6.77 6.46
CA ASP A 92 -17.49 7.85 7.46
C ASP A 92 -16.02 8.25 7.72
N PRO A 93 -15.61 9.50 7.44
CA PRO A 93 -14.24 9.95 7.67
C PRO A 93 -13.78 9.85 9.12
N ARG A 94 -14.69 9.91 10.08
CA ARG A 94 -14.35 9.86 11.52
C ARG A 94 -13.80 8.51 11.96
N THR A 95 -14.08 7.45 11.20
CA THR A 95 -13.60 6.11 11.51
C THR A 95 -12.27 5.80 10.83
N LEU A 96 -11.66 6.76 10.14
CA LEU A 96 -10.43 6.58 9.35
C LEU A 96 -9.17 7.01 10.11
N CYS A 97 -9.20 6.93 11.45
CA CYS A 97 -8.05 7.27 12.30
C CYS A 97 -7.42 8.63 11.95
N LEU A 98 -8.26 9.67 11.89
CA LEU A 98 -7.81 11.02 11.56
C LEU A 98 -6.71 11.50 12.52
N GLU A 99 -5.82 12.34 12.00
CA GLU A 99 -4.72 12.92 12.77
C GLU A 99 -5.22 13.62 14.04
N ALA A 100 -4.45 13.51 15.12
CA ALA A 100 -4.79 14.16 16.38
C ALA A 100 -4.89 15.68 16.18
N GLY A 101 -6.02 16.26 16.58
CA GLY A 101 -6.29 17.68 16.36
C GLY A 101 -6.82 18.03 14.96
N SER A 102 -7.22 17.02 14.17
CA SER A 102 -7.90 17.25 12.90
C SER A 102 -9.09 18.19 13.07
N THR A 103 -9.17 19.18 12.17
CA THR A 103 -10.27 20.16 12.09
C THR A 103 -11.43 19.67 11.23
N TYR A 104 -11.47 18.37 10.91
CA TYR A 104 -12.49 17.79 10.05
C TYR A 104 -13.91 18.02 10.56
N ASP A 105 -14.80 18.39 9.65
CA ASP A 105 -16.24 18.49 9.84
C ASP A 105 -16.99 17.96 8.60
N ASP A 106 -18.26 17.58 8.78
CA ASP A 106 -19.05 16.92 7.72
C ASP A 106 -19.39 17.81 6.53
N GLN A 107 -19.24 19.12 6.65
CA GLN A 107 -19.45 20.09 5.58
C GLN A 107 -18.18 20.36 4.79
N ARG A 108 -17.00 19.98 5.30
CA ARG A 108 -15.73 20.09 4.58
C ARG A 108 -15.84 19.35 3.23
N PRO A 109 -15.64 20.04 2.10
CA PRO A 109 -15.57 19.39 0.80
C PRO A 109 -14.32 18.50 0.73
N LEU A 110 -14.51 17.25 0.32
CA LEU A 110 -13.44 16.29 0.05
C LEU A 110 -13.55 15.77 -1.39
N GLN A 111 -12.49 15.14 -1.88
CA GLN A 111 -12.52 14.39 -3.13
C GLN A 111 -12.79 12.91 -2.84
N TRP A 112 -13.69 12.31 -3.61
CA TRP A 112 -14.16 10.94 -3.40
C TRP A 112 -14.04 10.12 -4.68
N LEU A 113 -13.68 8.85 -4.52
CA LEU A 113 -13.77 7.83 -5.55
C LEU A 113 -14.53 6.61 -5.03
N GLN A 114 -15.07 5.82 -5.94
CA GLN A 114 -15.75 4.58 -5.57
C GLN A 114 -14.75 3.44 -5.43
N ALA A 115 -14.79 2.77 -4.29
CA ALA A 115 -14.18 1.46 -4.08
C ALA A 115 -15.26 0.37 -4.03
N ARG A 116 -14.85 -0.89 -4.06
CA ARG A 116 -15.73 -2.05 -3.88
C ARG A 116 -15.59 -2.60 -2.48
N ARG A 117 -16.70 -2.83 -1.81
CA ARG A 117 -16.72 -3.42 -0.48
C ARG A 117 -16.67 -4.94 -0.56
N LEU A 118 -15.64 -5.55 0.02
CA LEU A 118 -15.42 -7.01 -0.12
C LEU A 118 -16.59 -7.90 0.34
N ARG A 119 -17.34 -7.51 1.38
CA ARG A 119 -18.40 -8.37 1.93
C ARG A 119 -19.62 -8.55 1.00
N ASP A 120 -19.89 -7.58 0.14
CA ASP A 120 -21.14 -7.49 -0.63
C ASP A 120 -20.97 -6.90 -2.05
N ASP A 121 -19.73 -6.61 -2.46
CA ASP A 121 -19.34 -5.93 -3.70
C ASP A 121 -20.03 -4.57 -3.94
N ALA A 122 -20.64 -3.98 -2.91
CA ALA A 122 -21.32 -2.71 -3.05
C ALA A 122 -20.30 -1.59 -3.37
N PRO A 123 -20.62 -0.67 -4.29
CA PRO A 123 -19.81 0.53 -4.48
C PRO A 123 -19.94 1.42 -3.23
N VAL A 124 -18.81 1.93 -2.76
CA VAL A 124 -18.76 2.83 -1.59
C VAL A 124 -17.87 4.01 -1.93
N TRP A 125 -18.34 5.22 -1.65
CA TRP A 125 -17.52 6.42 -1.74
C TRP A 125 -16.49 6.45 -0.62
N VAL A 126 -15.21 6.57 -0.99
CA VAL A 126 -14.07 6.63 -0.08
C VAL A 126 -13.26 7.89 -0.40
N PRO A 127 -12.73 8.61 0.60
CA PRO A 127 -11.83 9.74 0.35
C PRO A 127 -10.62 9.30 -0.47
N VAL A 128 -10.20 10.11 -1.44
CA VAL A 128 -9.11 9.76 -2.36
C VAL A 128 -7.78 9.46 -1.67
N GLU A 129 -7.54 10.05 -0.50
CA GLU A 129 -6.33 9.88 0.29
C GLU A 129 -6.14 8.45 0.80
N LEU A 130 -7.22 7.68 0.90
CA LEU A 130 -7.20 6.26 1.31
C LEU A 130 -6.93 5.32 0.13
N LEU A 131 -6.96 5.84 -1.10
CA LEU A 131 -6.69 5.10 -2.33
C LEU A 131 -5.34 5.48 -2.92
N ALA A 132 -4.90 6.72 -2.67
CA ALA A 132 -3.60 7.23 -3.07
C ALA A 132 -2.46 6.47 -2.40
N SER A 133 -1.39 6.24 -3.16
CA SER A 133 -0.16 5.64 -2.65
C SER A 133 0.88 6.70 -2.31
N ARG A 134 0.83 7.84 -3.00
CA ARG A 134 1.81 8.93 -2.90
C ARG A 134 1.14 10.29 -3.01
N PRO A 135 1.73 11.35 -2.44
CA PRO A 135 1.19 12.71 -2.59
C PRO A 135 1.06 13.21 -4.04
N VAL A 136 1.81 12.65 -4.98
CA VAL A 136 1.70 13.00 -6.42
C VAL A 136 0.39 12.49 -7.04
N ASP A 137 -0.27 11.51 -6.41
CA ASP A 137 -1.54 10.97 -6.87
C ASP A 137 -2.73 11.90 -6.55
N LEU A 138 -2.49 12.94 -5.75
CA LEU A 138 -3.52 13.88 -5.31
C LEU A 138 -3.45 15.21 -6.06
N ALA A 139 -4.62 15.76 -6.38
CA ALA A 139 -4.74 17.10 -6.95
C ALA A 139 -4.43 18.22 -5.94
N SER A 140 -4.65 17.97 -4.65
CA SER A 140 -4.38 18.91 -3.55
C SER A 140 -3.64 18.21 -2.41
N ARG A 141 -2.85 18.98 -1.67
CA ARG A 141 -2.18 18.53 -0.44
C ARG A 141 -2.97 18.86 0.83
N ASP A 142 -4.06 19.62 0.72
CA ASP A 142 -4.97 19.93 1.82
C ASP A 142 -6.04 18.83 1.97
N GLY A 143 -5.56 17.61 2.21
CA GLY A 143 -6.39 16.40 2.27
C GLY A 143 -6.99 16.11 3.64
N LEU A 144 -7.75 15.03 3.73
CA LEU A 144 -8.32 14.50 4.96
C LEU A 144 -7.27 13.92 5.92
N THR A 145 -6.30 13.18 5.37
CA THR A 145 -5.28 12.45 6.13
C THR A 145 -4.00 12.32 5.30
N THR A 146 -2.89 11.98 5.95
CA THR A 146 -1.62 11.70 5.28
C THR A 146 -1.72 10.47 4.39
N VAL A 147 -1.27 10.60 3.13
CA VAL A 147 -1.18 9.50 2.17
C VAL A 147 -0.04 8.56 2.56
N ILE A 148 -0.34 7.27 2.60
CA ILE A 148 0.61 6.19 2.90
C ILE A 148 0.37 5.03 1.92
N THR A 149 1.36 4.16 1.75
CA THR A 149 1.27 2.99 0.85
C THR A 149 0.58 1.78 1.48
N ASN A 150 0.04 1.92 2.69
CA ASN A 150 -0.47 0.82 3.50
C ASN A 150 -1.68 0.13 2.84
N GLY A 151 -1.62 -1.19 2.72
CA GLY A 151 -2.72 -1.98 2.17
C GLY A 151 -2.72 -2.03 0.64
N LEU A 152 -1.58 -1.74 0.01
CA LEU A 152 -1.35 -2.12 -1.38
C LEU A 152 -0.91 -3.59 -1.45
N GLY A 153 -1.12 -4.20 -2.61
CA GLY A 153 -0.74 -5.59 -2.82
C GLY A 153 -0.61 -5.92 -4.31
N ALA A 154 0.50 -6.55 -4.67
CA ALA A 154 0.71 -7.15 -5.99
C ALA A 154 0.61 -8.68 -5.94
N GLY A 155 0.03 -9.22 -7.00
CA GLY A 155 -0.10 -10.66 -7.21
C GLY A 155 -0.29 -10.96 -8.68
N LEU A 156 -0.04 -12.22 -9.06
CA LEU A 156 -0.36 -12.72 -10.40
C LEU A 156 -1.86 -13.02 -10.57
N ASP A 157 -2.59 -12.98 -9.46
CA ASP A 157 -4.03 -13.14 -9.35
C ASP A 157 -4.56 -12.20 -8.26
N ALA A 158 -5.88 -11.93 -8.30
CA ALA A 158 -6.53 -10.98 -7.41
C ALA A 158 -6.52 -11.43 -5.94
N ASP A 159 -6.66 -12.74 -5.68
CA ASP A 159 -6.72 -13.27 -4.31
C ASP A 159 -5.39 -13.10 -3.59
N ARG A 160 -4.27 -13.33 -4.30
CA ARG A 160 -2.92 -13.09 -3.76
C ARG A 160 -2.65 -11.61 -3.50
N ALA A 161 -3.02 -10.73 -4.44
CA ALA A 161 -2.88 -9.28 -4.26
C ALA A 161 -3.70 -8.79 -3.05
N LEU A 162 -4.96 -9.25 -2.94
CA LEU A 162 -5.85 -8.91 -1.83
C LEU A 162 -5.34 -9.47 -0.49
N SER A 163 -4.86 -10.71 -0.48
CA SER A 163 -4.30 -11.33 0.73
C SER A 163 -3.09 -10.54 1.23
N HIS A 164 -2.20 -10.12 0.32
CA HIS A 164 -1.07 -9.27 0.67
C HIS A 164 -1.53 -7.96 1.32
N ALA A 165 -2.41 -7.23 0.64
CA ALA A 165 -2.95 -5.96 1.12
C ALA A 165 -3.59 -6.08 2.51
N LEU A 166 -4.42 -7.09 2.74
CA LEU A 166 -5.07 -7.31 4.04
C LEU A 166 -4.08 -7.68 5.15
N LEU A 167 -3.07 -8.51 4.84
CA LEU A 167 -2.03 -8.86 5.81
C LEU A 167 -1.14 -7.67 6.16
N GLU A 168 -0.86 -6.77 5.20
CA GLU A 168 -0.14 -5.53 5.49
C GLU A 168 -0.96 -4.64 6.44
N LEU A 169 -2.26 -4.47 6.20
CA LEU A 169 -3.13 -3.69 7.08
C LEU A 169 -3.10 -4.22 8.53
N LEU A 170 -3.17 -5.55 8.71
CA LEU A 170 -3.08 -6.18 10.04
C LEU A 170 -1.68 -5.98 10.67
N GLN A 171 -0.62 -6.10 9.86
CA GLN A 171 0.74 -5.86 10.33
C GLN A 171 0.92 -4.41 10.81
N ARG A 172 0.41 -3.42 10.06
CA ARG A 172 0.52 -2.00 10.42
C ARG A 172 -0.33 -1.65 11.63
N ASP A 173 -1.54 -2.20 11.75
CA ASP A 173 -2.38 -2.04 12.95
C ASP A 173 -1.65 -2.55 14.20
N GLY A 174 -1.11 -3.77 14.13
CA GLY A 174 -0.29 -4.35 15.21
C GLY A 174 0.93 -3.48 15.56
N ASN A 175 1.67 -3.00 14.56
CA ASN A 175 2.82 -2.11 14.77
C ASN A 175 2.42 -0.77 15.41
N GLY A 176 1.24 -0.24 15.08
CA GLY A 176 0.71 0.98 15.69
C GLY A 176 0.34 0.80 17.17
N LEU A 177 -0.30 -0.33 17.51
CA LEU A 177 -0.69 -0.65 18.89
C LEU A 177 0.50 -1.02 19.79
N VAL A 178 1.54 -1.62 19.22
CA VAL A 178 2.73 -2.12 19.94
C VAL A 178 3.98 -1.35 19.52
N PHE A 179 3.85 -0.04 19.32
CA PHE A 179 4.97 0.82 18.98
C PHE A 179 6.14 0.60 19.94
N ARG A 180 7.41 0.64 19.46
CA ARG A 180 8.60 0.24 20.24
C ARG A 180 8.73 0.87 21.65
N ALA A 181 8.14 2.04 21.88
CA ALA A 181 8.08 2.67 23.20
C ALA A 181 7.17 1.95 24.22
N LEU A 182 6.33 1.02 23.75
CA LEU A 182 5.37 0.20 24.49
C LEU A 182 5.73 -1.29 24.43
N ASP A 183 7.00 -1.62 24.14
CA ASP A 183 7.46 -3.01 24.08
C ASP A 183 7.10 -3.74 25.39
N ARG A 184 6.44 -4.89 25.23
CA ARG A 184 5.96 -5.73 26.33
C ARG A 184 6.95 -6.84 26.69
N GLY A 185 8.10 -6.89 26.01
CA GLY A 185 9.11 -7.93 26.18
C GLY A 185 8.64 -9.32 25.73
N VAL A 186 7.64 -9.37 24.84
CA VAL A 186 7.15 -10.62 24.27
C VAL A 186 8.12 -11.07 23.19
N VAL A 187 8.69 -12.25 23.37
CA VAL A 187 9.64 -12.85 22.43
C VAL A 187 9.01 -14.11 21.82
N VAL A 188 9.21 -14.29 20.51
CA VAL A 188 8.85 -15.53 19.82
C VAL A 188 10.02 -16.49 19.96
N ASP A 189 9.81 -17.62 20.63
CA ASP A 189 10.75 -18.72 20.66
C ASP A 189 10.76 -19.41 19.28
N LEU A 190 11.94 -19.52 18.69
CA LEU A 190 12.14 -20.13 17.38
C LEU A 190 12.51 -21.61 17.48
N ASP A 191 12.64 -22.15 18.71
CA ASP A 191 12.89 -23.57 18.91
C ASP A 191 11.77 -24.41 18.28
N GLY A 192 12.18 -25.35 17.41
CA GLY A 192 11.25 -26.22 16.68
C GLY A 192 10.73 -25.63 15.36
N LEU A 193 11.22 -24.48 14.92
CA LEU A 193 10.94 -23.97 13.58
C LEU A 193 11.55 -24.91 12.52
N THR A 194 10.70 -25.43 11.63
CA THR A 194 11.11 -26.38 10.59
C THR A 194 11.14 -25.79 9.19
N ASP A 195 10.72 -24.53 9.02
CA ASP A 195 10.71 -23.87 7.70
C ASP A 195 12.15 -23.58 7.27
N PRO A 196 12.69 -24.26 6.24
CA PRO A 196 14.08 -24.08 5.81
C PRO A 196 14.43 -22.64 5.42
N ALA A 197 13.46 -21.83 5.02
CA ALA A 197 13.66 -20.43 4.65
C ALA A 197 13.77 -19.50 5.87
N ALA A 198 13.33 -19.94 7.04
CA ALA A 198 13.32 -19.14 8.27
C ALA A 198 14.45 -19.52 9.27
N VAL A 199 15.18 -20.62 9.00
CA VAL A 199 16.30 -21.11 9.84
C VAL A 199 17.69 -20.84 9.24
N GLN A 200 17.77 -20.11 8.12
CA GLN A 200 19.02 -19.67 7.48
C GLN A 200 19.41 -18.27 7.96
#